data_AF-A0A1G9UVC5-F1
#
_entry.id   AF-A0A1G9UVC5-F1
#
_cell.length_a   1.000
_cell.length_b   1.000
_cell.length_c   1.000
_cell.angle_alpha   90.00
_cell.angle_beta   90.00
_cell.angle_gamma   90.00
#
_symmetry.space_group_name_H-M   'P 1'
#
loop_
_entity.id
_entity.type
_entity.pdbx_description
1 polymer ?
#
loop_
_entity_poly.entity_id
_entity_poly.type
_entity_poly.pdbx_seq_one_letter_code
_entity_poly.pdbx_strand_id
1 'polypeptide(L)'
;MNMLDSKVIQTRFEREIFIEEKSTININGFRSLDKNTPFYEFMIGLDLIRIRDNEYYGTKKSYVNIRISEDLQSLFVVEPDVQSIFAIKNKQEKEATIELIHYLLVDSQTFKQVVSEMIGNLKKENVVNGFEVKEAKTKLAVLERLLTVREEDVTFTIRMENIA
;
A
#
# COMPACT_ATOMS: atom_id res chain seq x y z
N MET A 1 -6.84 11.20 24.32
CA MET A 1 -7.52 10.39 23.29
C MET A 1 -6.99 10.86 21.96
N ASN A 2 -6.15 10.08 21.27
CA ASN A 2 -5.94 10.33 19.85
C ASN A 2 -7.21 9.86 19.15
N MET A 3 -7.89 10.76 18.45
CA MET A 3 -9.02 10.40 17.61
C MET A 3 -8.46 9.52 16.48
N LEU A 4 -8.92 8.27 16.41
CA LEU A 4 -8.52 7.36 15.34
C LEU A 4 -9.21 7.81 14.06
N ASP A 5 -8.42 8.18 13.06
CA ASP A 5 -8.95 8.44 11.72
C ASP A 5 -9.34 7.11 11.08
N SER A 6 -10.45 7.14 10.36
CA SER A 6 -10.95 5.97 9.63
C SER A 6 -11.46 6.37 8.26
N LYS A 7 -11.36 5.44 7.32
CA LYS A 7 -11.89 5.57 5.96
C LYS A 7 -12.87 4.43 5.72
N VAL A 8 -14.04 4.78 5.17
CA VAL A 8 -15.13 3.84 4.95
C VAL A 8 -15.38 3.71 3.46
N ILE A 9 -15.37 2.48 2.96
CA ILE A 9 -15.78 2.13 1.61
C ILE A 9 -17.12 1.41 1.71
N GLN A 10 -18.17 2.05 1.22
CA GLN A 10 -19.48 1.41 1.08
C GLN A 10 -19.47 0.58 -0.21
N THR A 11 -19.60 -0.74 -0.08
CA THR A 11 -19.79 -1.64 -1.22
C THR A 11 -21.26 -2.07 -1.32
N ARG A 12 -21.61 -2.74 -2.42
CA ARG A 12 -22.91 -3.36 -2.66
C ARG A 12 -23.29 -4.37 -1.58
N PHE A 13 -22.30 -5.06 -1.00
CA PHE A 13 -22.53 -6.17 -0.08
C PHE A 13 -22.26 -5.83 1.37
N GLU A 14 -21.37 -4.86 1.64
CA GLU A 14 -20.85 -4.58 2.97
C GLU A 14 -20.22 -3.18 3.07
N ARG A 15 -19.93 -2.74 4.29
CA ARG A 15 -19.00 -1.63 4.55
C ARG A 15 -17.65 -2.22 4.89
N GLU A 16 -16.62 -1.76 4.18
CA GLU A 16 -15.23 -1.99 4.52
C GLU A 16 -14.69 -0.75 5.24
N ILE A 17 -14.13 -0.91 6.44
CA ILE A 17 -13.65 0.19 7.28
C ILE A 17 -12.16 -0.03 7.53
N PHE A 18 -11.35 0.91 7.06
CA PHE A 18 -9.94 1.02 7.42
C PHE A 18 -9.81 1.91 8.66
N ILE A 19 -9.21 1.40 9.72
CA ILE A 19 -8.81 2.18 10.90
C ILE A 19 -7.32 2.46 10.77
N GLU A 20 -6.94 3.73 10.85
CA GLU A 20 -5.56 4.16 10.69
C GLU A 20 -4.72 3.85 11.94
N GLU A 21 -4.23 2.62 12.02
CA GLU A 21 -3.33 2.15 13.06
C GLU A 21 -2.11 1.47 12.45
N LYS A 22 -0.98 1.48 13.15
CA LYS A 22 0.25 0.82 12.66
C LYS A 22 0.04 -0.68 12.42
N SER A 23 -0.76 -1.33 13.27
CA SER A 23 -1.07 -2.75 13.22
C SER A 23 -1.88 -3.15 11.97
N THR A 24 -2.63 -2.21 11.37
CA THR A 24 -3.51 -2.47 10.22
C THR A 24 -2.83 -2.24 8.88
N ILE A 25 -1.58 -1.75 8.90
CA ILE A 25 -0.76 -1.48 7.71
C ILE A 25 0.41 -2.46 7.68
N ASN A 26 0.59 -3.14 6.55
CA ASN A 26 1.73 -4.01 6.34
C ASN A 26 2.41 -3.72 5.01
N ILE A 27 3.73 -3.57 5.00
CA ILE A 27 4.52 -3.42 3.77
C ILE A 27 5.42 -4.64 3.65
N ASN A 28 5.29 -5.39 2.56
CA ASN A 28 6.03 -6.64 2.37
C ASN A 28 6.35 -6.92 0.89
N GLY A 29 7.03 -8.03 0.63
CA GLY A 29 7.23 -8.50 -0.75
C GLY A 29 8.13 -7.63 -1.61
N PHE A 30 9.09 -6.92 -1.00
CA PHE A 30 10.07 -6.11 -1.74
C PHE A 30 10.82 -6.95 -2.77
N ARG A 31 10.79 -6.49 -4.03
CA ARG A 31 11.54 -7.03 -5.15
C ARG A 31 12.38 -5.92 -5.78
N SER A 32 13.65 -6.22 -5.99
CA SER A 32 14.57 -5.35 -6.72
C SER A 32 14.37 -5.50 -8.23
N LEU A 33 14.90 -4.54 -8.97
CA LEU A 33 15.00 -4.59 -10.43
C LEU A 33 15.58 -5.93 -10.92
N ASP A 34 14.96 -6.50 -11.94
CA ASP A 34 15.52 -7.59 -12.72
C ASP A 34 15.58 -7.24 -14.21
N LYS A 35 16.19 -8.10 -15.03
CA LYS A 35 16.36 -7.82 -16.48
C LYS A 35 15.04 -7.62 -17.24
N ASN A 36 13.92 -8.06 -16.68
CA ASN A 36 12.61 -8.06 -17.32
C ASN A 36 11.65 -7.02 -16.70
N THR A 37 11.99 -6.47 -15.53
CA THR A 37 11.13 -5.61 -14.72
C THR A 37 11.89 -4.36 -14.28
N PRO A 38 11.74 -3.22 -14.99
CA PRO A 38 12.44 -1.97 -14.66
C PRO A 38 11.74 -1.20 -13.52
N PHE A 39 11.18 -1.91 -12.55
CA PHE A 39 10.50 -1.34 -11.40
C PHE A 39 10.92 -2.01 -10.11
N TYR A 40 11.04 -1.21 -9.05
CA TYR A 40 10.97 -1.72 -7.68
C TYR A 40 9.52 -2.07 -7.36
N GLU A 41 9.27 -3.24 -6.79
CA GLU A 41 7.91 -3.68 -6.45
C GLU A 41 7.79 -4.07 -4.98
N PHE A 42 6.65 -3.79 -4.38
CA PHE A 42 6.28 -4.29 -3.06
C PHE A 42 4.77 -4.19 -2.87
N MET A 43 4.23 -4.92 -1.89
CA MET A 43 2.82 -4.91 -1.57
C MET A 43 2.54 -4.11 -0.31
N ILE A 44 1.45 -3.34 -0.33
CA ILE A 44 0.87 -2.75 0.87
C ILE A 44 -0.41 -3.52 1.20
N GLY A 45 -0.44 -4.13 2.37
CA GLY A 45 -1.60 -4.80 2.95
C GLY A 45 -2.31 -3.90 3.94
N LEU A 46 -3.64 -3.82 3.83
CA LEU A 46 -4.52 -3.10 4.73
C LEU A 46 -5.52 -4.07 5.36
N ASP A 47 -5.66 -3.99 6.68
CA ASP A 47 -6.71 -4.70 7.41
C ASP A 47 -8.01 -3.88 7.37
N LEU A 48 -9.04 -4.46 6.76
CA LEU A 48 -10.35 -3.84 6.59
C LEU A 48 -11.38 -4.57 7.45
N ILE A 49 -12.00 -3.85 8.38
CA ILE A 49 -13.16 -4.33 9.14
C ILE A 49 -14.36 -4.39 8.20
N ARG A 50 -15.11 -5.49 8.25
CA ARG A 50 -16.26 -5.72 7.38
C ARG A 50 -17.53 -5.68 8.21
N ILE A 51 -18.46 -4.82 7.83
CA ILE A 51 -19.78 -4.74 8.44
C ILE A 51 -20.84 -5.10 7.40
N ARG A 52 -21.70 -6.08 7.72
CA ARG A 52 -22.85 -6.52 6.89
C ARG A 52 -24.09 -6.48 7.73
N ASP A 53 -25.17 -5.91 7.21
CA ASP A 53 -26.44 -5.79 7.93
C ASP A 53 -26.30 -5.19 9.35
N ASN A 54 -25.34 -4.25 9.50
CA ASN A 54 -24.92 -3.62 10.76
C ASN A 54 -24.26 -4.57 11.79
N GLU A 55 -23.87 -5.77 11.39
CA GLU A 55 -23.13 -6.73 12.21
C GLU A 55 -21.66 -6.85 11.77
N TYR A 56 -20.78 -7.11 12.74
CA TYR A 56 -19.37 -7.35 12.48
C TYR A 56 -19.18 -8.71 11.79
N TYR A 57 -18.66 -8.66 10.57
CA TYR A 57 -18.46 -9.82 9.70
C TYR A 57 -17.00 -10.32 9.69
N GLY A 58 -16.12 -9.67 10.46
CA GLY A 58 -14.69 -10.01 10.53
C GLY A 58 -13.78 -8.95 9.92
N THR A 59 -12.49 -9.22 9.95
CA THR A 59 -11.45 -8.40 9.33
C THR A 59 -10.88 -9.15 8.12
N LYS A 60 -10.65 -8.44 7.03
CA LYS A 60 -10.01 -8.97 5.82
C LYS A 60 -8.76 -8.15 5.52
N LYS A 61 -7.63 -8.83 5.41
CA LYS A 61 -6.41 -8.26 4.82
C LYS A 61 -6.56 -8.21 3.31
N SER A 62 -6.39 -7.04 2.74
CA SER A 62 -6.43 -6.81 1.29
C SER A 62 -5.18 -6.07 0.87
N TYR A 63 -4.72 -6.31 -0.36
CA TYR A 63 -3.45 -5.79 -0.83
C TYR A 63 -3.61 -4.89 -2.04
N VAL A 64 -2.62 -4.01 -2.19
CA VAL A 64 -2.31 -3.29 -3.42
C VAL A 64 -0.83 -3.47 -3.76
N ASN A 65 -0.49 -3.54 -5.05
CA ASN A 65 0.89 -3.59 -5.48
C ASN A 65 1.38 -2.18 -5.81
N ILE A 66 2.57 -1.82 -5.33
CA ILE A 66 3.21 -0.55 -5.63
C ILE A 66 4.44 -0.82 -6.50
N ARG A 67 4.55 -0.07 -7.59
CA ARG A 67 5.73 -0.04 -8.44
C ARG A 67 6.37 1.33 -8.39
N ILE A 68 7.69 1.38 -8.30
CA ILE A 68 8.44 2.62 -8.39
C ILE A 68 9.48 2.48 -9.50
N SER A 69 9.58 3.49 -10.38
CA SER A 69 10.57 3.51 -11.46
C SER A 69 12.00 3.47 -10.92
N GLU A 70 12.95 3.01 -11.74
CA GLU A 70 14.37 2.93 -11.36
C GLU A 70 14.95 4.28 -10.87
N ASP A 71 14.51 5.39 -11.45
CA ASP A 71 14.90 6.76 -11.05
C ASP A 71 14.16 7.30 -9.81
N LEU A 72 13.29 6.48 -9.22
CA LEU A 72 12.44 6.77 -8.07
C LEU A 72 11.46 7.92 -8.27
N GLN A 73 11.26 8.42 -9.50
CA GLN A 73 10.41 9.59 -9.73
C GLN A 73 8.92 9.22 -9.77
N SER A 74 8.59 8.11 -10.44
CA SER A 74 7.20 7.70 -10.70
C SER A 74 6.76 6.57 -9.78
N LEU A 75 5.58 6.71 -9.16
CA LEU A 75 4.94 5.67 -8.36
C LEU A 75 3.66 5.21 -9.05
N PHE A 76 3.54 3.92 -9.30
CA PHE A 76 2.36 3.30 -9.90
C PHE A 76 1.65 2.41 -8.89
N VAL A 77 0.34 2.59 -8.78
CA VAL A 77 -0.54 1.74 -7.99
C VAL A 77 -1.20 0.73 -8.93
N VAL A 78 -0.91 -0.55 -8.70
CA VAL A 78 -1.33 -1.65 -9.57
C VAL A 78 -2.18 -2.64 -8.78
N GLU A 79 -3.16 -3.22 -9.45
CA GLU A 79 -3.95 -4.31 -8.89
C GLU A 79 -3.08 -5.56 -8.72
N PRO A 80 -3.03 -6.17 -7.52
CA PRO A 80 -2.28 -7.40 -7.31
C PRO A 80 -3.09 -8.61 -7.78
N ASP A 81 -2.39 -9.67 -8.19
CA ASP A 81 -3.03 -10.91 -8.66
C ASP A 81 -3.75 -11.67 -7.54
N VAL A 82 -3.37 -11.44 -6.29
CA VAL A 82 -3.89 -12.16 -5.11
C VAL A 82 -4.39 -11.18 -4.06
N GLN A 83 -5.57 -11.48 -3.49
CA GLN A 83 -6.18 -10.72 -2.40
C GLN A 83 -6.26 -9.20 -2.68
N SER A 84 -6.52 -8.85 -3.93
CA SER A 84 -6.71 -7.46 -4.38
C SER A 84 -7.76 -6.74 -3.55
N ILE A 85 -7.40 -5.53 -3.11
CA ILE A 85 -8.32 -4.58 -2.50
C ILE A 85 -9.39 -4.08 -3.49
N PHE A 86 -9.16 -4.21 -4.80
CA PHE A 86 -10.13 -3.87 -5.86
C PHE A 86 -10.99 -5.06 -6.30
N ALA A 87 -10.70 -6.27 -5.82
CA ALA A 87 -11.45 -7.46 -6.19
C ALA A 87 -12.94 -7.27 -5.92
N ILE A 88 -13.79 -7.78 -6.82
CA ILE A 88 -15.26 -7.76 -6.77
C ILE A 88 -15.92 -6.36 -6.67
N LYS A 89 -15.13 -5.28 -6.75
CA LYS A 89 -15.64 -3.91 -6.67
C LYS A 89 -16.14 -3.40 -8.02
N ASN A 90 -17.25 -2.66 -8.00
CA ASN A 90 -17.73 -1.88 -9.13
C ASN A 90 -16.92 -0.56 -9.27
N LYS A 91 -17.24 0.24 -10.30
CA LYS A 91 -16.51 1.47 -10.60
C LYS A 91 -16.46 2.46 -9.41
N GLN A 92 -17.61 2.75 -8.79
CA GLN A 92 -17.70 3.70 -7.67
C GLN A 92 -16.94 3.18 -6.44
N GLU A 93 -17.01 1.88 -6.18
CA GLU A 93 -16.29 1.25 -5.08
C GLU A 93 -14.77 1.27 -5.32
N LYS A 94 -14.33 1.10 -6.57
CA LYS A 94 -12.93 1.25 -6.96
C LYS A 94 -12.45 2.69 -6.78
N GLU A 95 -13.26 3.70 -7.11
CA GLU A 95 -12.95 5.13 -6.88
C GLU A 95 -12.74 5.42 -5.37
N ALA A 96 -13.65 4.95 -4.50
CA ALA A 96 -13.47 5.09 -3.05
C ALA A 96 -12.23 4.36 -2.52
N THR A 97 -11.87 3.22 -3.15
CA THR A 97 -10.64 2.48 -2.80
C THR A 97 -9.39 3.23 -3.26
N ILE A 98 -9.43 3.87 -4.43
CA ILE A 98 -8.37 4.74 -4.95
C ILE A 98 -8.15 5.91 -3.97
N GLU A 99 -9.22 6.56 -3.51
CA GLU A 99 -9.14 7.64 -2.51
C GLU A 99 -8.49 7.18 -1.20
N LEU A 100 -8.82 5.97 -0.71
CA LEU A 100 -8.16 5.38 0.46
C LEU A 100 -6.65 5.19 0.24
N ILE A 101 -6.26 4.57 -0.88
CA ILE A 101 -4.83 4.31 -1.17
C ILE A 101 -4.08 5.63 -1.35
N HIS A 102 -4.71 6.58 -2.02
CA HIS A 102 -4.15 7.90 -2.24
C HIS A 102 -3.89 8.63 -0.91
N TYR A 103 -4.90 8.70 -0.04
CA TYR A 103 -4.76 9.22 1.32
C TYR A 103 -3.65 8.50 2.10
N LEU A 104 -3.56 7.16 2.00
CA LEU A 104 -2.54 6.38 2.67
C LEU A 104 -1.11 6.78 2.22
N LEU A 105 -0.91 6.96 0.92
CA LEU A 105 0.41 7.24 0.36
C LEU A 105 0.85 8.70 0.58
N VAL A 106 -0.09 9.64 0.54
CA VAL A 106 0.23 11.09 0.55
C VAL A 106 0.05 11.70 1.95
N ASP A 107 -1.06 11.41 2.62
CA ASP A 107 -1.50 12.15 3.82
C ASP A 107 -1.25 11.41 5.13
N SER A 108 -1.38 10.07 5.12
CA SER A 108 -1.35 9.24 6.33
C SER A 108 -0.04 9.39 7.10
N GLN A 109 -0.14 9.97 8.29
CA GLN A 109 1.00 10.09 9.20
C GLN A 109 1.38 8.74 9.77
N THR A 110 0.40 7.85 9.97
CA THR A 110 0.64 6.50 10.47
C THR A 110 1.42 5.67 9.46
N PHE A 111 1.09 5.77 8.17
CA PHE A 111 1.88 5.13 7.10
C PHE A 111 3.33 5.64 7.09
N LYS A 112 3.54 6.96 7.16
CA LYS A 112 4.89 7.56 7.24
C LYS A 112 5.66 7.10 8.48
N GLN A 113 4.98 6.88 9.61
CA GLN A 113 5.60 6.29 10.81
C GLN A 113 6.01 4.84 10.59
N VAL A 114 5.14 4.01 9.99
CA VAL A 114 5.48 2.61 9.65
C VAL A 114 6.71 2.55 8.75
N VAL A 115 6.73 3.37 7.69
CA VAL A 115 7.89 3.46 6.78
C VAL A 115 9.15 3.93 7.52
N SER A 116 9.04 4.93 8.39
CA SER A 116 10.17 5.44 9.18
C SER A 116 10.75 4.40 10.14
N GLU A 117 9.89 3.59 10.77
CA GLU A 117 10.32 2.46 11.60
C GLU A 117 11.04 1.39 10.78
N MET A 118 10.53 1.07 9.59
CA MET A 118 11.20 0.14 8.68
C MET A 118 12.59 0.64 8.25
N ILE A 119 12.73 1.94 7.95
CA ILE A 119 14.04 2.57 7.68
C ILE A 119 14.95 2.45 8.89
N GLY A 120 14.44 2.75 10.08
CA GLY A 120 15.20 2.66 11.34
C GLY A 120 15.69 1.25 11.63
N ASN A 121 14.87 0.23 11.35
CA ASN A 121 15.25 -1.17 11.49
C ASN A 121 16.30 -1.57 10.45
N LEU A 122 16.11 -1.21 9.18
CA LEU A 122 17.05 -1.51 8.09
C LEU A 122 18.43 -0.86 8.32
N LYS A 123 18.48 0.36 8.89
CA LYS A 123 19.74 1.05 9.25
C LYS A 123 20.49 0.38 10.41
N LYS A 124 19.81 -0.46 11.21
CA LYS A 124 20.39 -1.21 12.34
C LYS A 124 20.78 -2.65 11.96
N GLU A 125 20.38 -3.13 10.79
CA GLU A 125 20.71 -4.50 10.34
C GLU A 125 22.21 -4.63 10.05
N ASN A 126 22.82 -5.67 10.62
CA ASN A 126 24.21 -6.02 10.34
C ASN A 126 24.27 -6.83 9.04
N VAL A 127 24.55 -6.14 7.92
CA VAL A 127 24.77 -6.78 6.61
C VAL A 127 26.19 -7.38 6.53
N VAL A 128 26.31 -8.61 6.05
CA VAL A 128 27.54 -9.42 6.17
C VAL A 128 28.29 -9.51 4.83
N ASN A 129 27.63 -9.23 3.70
CA ASN A 129 28.26 -9.24 2.38
C ASN A 129 27.83 -8.08 1.45
N GLY A 130 28.59 -7.87 0.37
CA GLY A 130 28.38 -6.74 -0.55
C GLY A 130 27.06 -6.79 -1.34
N PHE A 131 26.48 -7.97 -1.55
CA PHE A 131 25.18 -8.11 -2.20
C PHE A 131 24.06 -7.61 -1.28
N GLU A 132 24.07 -8.05 -0.01
CA GLU A 132 23.15 -7.59 1.03
C GLU A 132 23.25 -6.08 1.25
N VAL A 133 24.46 -5.51 1.22
CA VAL A 133 24.66 -4.05 1.28
C VAL A 133 23.94 -3.34 0.13
N LYS A 134 24.01 -3.86 -1.09
CA LYS A 134 23.37 -3.25 -2.27
C LYS A 134 21.85 -3.35 -2.16
N GLU A 135 21.32 -4.50 -1.76
CA GLU A 135 19.89 -4.72 -1.57
C GLU A 135 19.31 -3.81 -0.47
N ALA A 136 20.00 -3.74 0.67
CA ALA A 136 19.63 -2.86 1.78
C ALA A 136 19.64 -1.38 1.38
N LYS A 137 20.67 -0.91 0.67
CA LYS A 137 20.71 0.48 0.16
C LYS A 137 19.56 0.79 -0.79
N THR A 138 19.24 -0.16 -1.67
CA THR A 138 18.15 -0.02 -2.64
C THR A 138 16.80 0.07 -1.93
N LYS A 139 16.53 -0.87 -1.02
CA LYS A 139 15.31 -0.88 -0.22
C LYS A 139 15.16 0.39 0.63
N LEU A 140 16.27 0.88 1.18
CA LEU A 140 16.31 2.13 1.94
C LEU A 140 15.93 3.33 1.08
N ALA A 141 16.47 3.45 -0.14
CA ALA A 141 16.11 4.52 -1.07
C ALA A 141 14.62 4.49 -1.47
N VAL A 142 14.08 3.29 -1.70
CA VAL A 142 12.64 3.08 -1.98
C VAL A 142 11.78 3.52 -0.78
N LEU A 143 12.15 3.12 0.43
CA LEU A 143 11.40 3.50 1.64
C LEU A 143 11.50 5.01 1.90
N GLU A 144 12.67 5.62 1.73
CA GLU A 144 12.85 7.08 1.87
C GLU A 144 12.00 7.84 0.84
N ARG A 145 11.87 7.29 -0.38
CA ARG A 145 10.98 7.85 -1.40
C ARG A 145 9.50 7.84 -0.98
N LEU A 146 9.05 6.81 -0.25
CA LEU A 146 7.67 6.73 0.24
C LEU A 146 7.32 7.80 1.28
N LEU A 147 8.32 8.38 1.96
CA LEU A 147 8.09 9.47 2.93
C LEU A 147 7.81 10.81 2.25
N THR A 148 8.14 10.95 0.97
CA THR A 148 8.11 12.20 0.20
C THR A 148 7.15 12.15 -0.99
N VAL A 149 6.26 11.16 -1.04
CA VAL A 149 5.24 11.04 -2.10
C VAL A 149 4.28 12.22 -2.02
N ARG A 150 4.01 12.83 -3.18
CA ARG A 150 3.02 13.87 -3.39
C ARG A 150 1.94 13.38 -4.34
N GLU A 151 0.84 14.12 -4.37
CA GLU A 151 -0.30 13.94 -5.28
C GLU A 151 0.12 13.63 -6.72
N GLU A 152 0.99 14.46 -7.29
CA GLU A 152 1.42 14.38 -8.69
C GLU A 152 2.31 13.17 -9.01
N ASP A 153 2.83 12.49 -7.99
CA ASP A 153 3.75 11.38 -8.16
C ASP A 153 3.00 10.03 -8.31
N VAL A 154 1.71 9.98 -7.96
CA VAL A 154 0.92 8.74 -7.87
C VAL A 154 0.08 8.53 -9.13
N THR A 155 0.36 7.46 -9.87
CA THR A 155 -0.42 7.04 -11.04
C THR A 155 -1.14 5.72 -10.76
N PHE A 156 -2.47 5.70 -10.90
CA PHE A 156 -3.26 4.48 -10.75
C PHE A 156 -3.41 3.76 -12.08
N THR A 157 -2.92 2.52 -12.15
CA THR A 157 -3.07 1.64 -13.33
C THR A 157 -4.06 0.52 -13.02
N ILE A 158 -5.28 0.90 -12.64
CA ILE A 158 -6.35 -0.02 -12.24
C ILE A 158 -7.40 -0.09 -13.35
N ARG A 159 -7.86 -1.29 -13.70
CA ARG A 159 -8.96 -1.44 -14.65
C ARG A 159 -10.27 -1.00 -13.98
N MET A 160 -10.88 0.06 -14.49
CA MET A 160 -12.15 0.58 -13.96
C MET A 160 -13.37 -0.20 -14.48
N GLU A 161 -13.18 -1.04 -15.49
CA GLU A 161 -14.22 -1.84 -16.12
C GLU A 161 -14.20 -3.28 -15.60
N ASN A 162 -15.31 -3.74 -15.03
CA ASN A 162 -15.66 -5.15 -15.02
C ASN A 162 -16.84 -5.29 -16.01
N ILE A 163 -16.71 -6.16 -17.00
CA ILE A 163 -17.85 -6.60 -17.82
C ILE A 163 -18.84 -7.28 -16.86
N ALA A 164 -20.09 -6.84 -16.93
CA ALA A 164 -21.21 -7.25 -16.08
C ALA A 164 -21.44 -8.78 -16.07
#